data_AF-A0AA88A3S1-F1
#
_entry.id   AF-A0AA88A3S1-F1
#
_cell.length_a   1.000
_cell.length_b   1.000
_cell.length_c   1.000
_cell.angle_alpha   90.00
_cell.angle_beta   90.00
_cell.angle_gamma   90.00
#
_symmetry.space_group_name_H-M   'P 1'
#
loop_
_entity.id
_entity.type
_entity.pdbx_description
1 polymer ?
#
loop_
_entity_poly.entity_id
_entity_poly.type
_entity_poly.pdbx_seq_one_letter_code
_entity_poly.pdbx_strand_id
1 'polypeptide(L)'
;MFRRANFCHDFFFCEDCIGEYIAAKVGENVLHIRCPALRCNWNIRPIDCRSVVPKEVIDRWEAAICEYHITSTQNVVYCPFNDCSAPLVVDSGGKKAVVIRSAECPHCHRLFCARCQVPWHAGSKCKNVRRNDQVKKMDRKFRGLVRLENWKRCPQCNFYVGRDSGCEHISCRFTYNFSP
;
A
#
# COMPACT_ATOMS: atom_id res chain seq x y z
N MET A 1 -3.72 28.52 -27.00
CA MET A 1 -2.79 29.22 -26.08
C MET A 1 -2.31 28.16 -25.09
N PHE A 2 -1.06 27.71 -25.19
CA PHE A 2 -0.55 26.63 -24.33
C PHE A 2 -0.38 27.15 -22.91
N ARG A 3 -1.20 26.66 -21.99
CA ARG A 3 -1.04 26.96 -20.57
C ARG A 3 0.19 26.21 -20.05
N ARG A 4 0.98 26.89 -19.21
CA ARG A 4 2.21 26.37 -18.65
C ARG A 4 1.99 26.03 -17.19
N ALA A 5 2.36 24.83 -16.79
CA ALA A 5 2.41 24.45 -15.39
C ALA A 5 3.84 24.57 -14.87
N ASN A 6 3.98 25.06 -13.64
CA ASN A 6 5.24 25.16 -12.95
C ASN A 6 5.19 24.30 -11.67
N PHE A 7 5.94 23.21 -11.69
CA PHE A 7 6.08 22.30 -10.55
C PHE A 7 7.44 22.41 -9.87
N CYS A 8 8.43 23.07 -10.49
CA CYS A 8 9.76 23.30 -9.94
C CYS A 8 10.35 24.59 -10.56
N HIS A 9 11.13 25.34 -9.78
CA HIS A 9 11.51 26.72 -10.10
C HIS A 9 12.16 26.96 -11.48
N ASP A 10 12.77 25.94 -12.09
CA ASP A 10 13.64 26.10 -13.26
C ASP A 10 13.07 25.55 -14.58
N PHE A 11 11.94 24.82 -14.56
CA PHE A 11 11.42 24.14 -15.76
C PHE A 11 9.93 24.32 -15.96
N PHE A 12 9.55 24.62 -17.20
CA PHE A 12 8.16 24.80 -17.62
C PHE A 12 7.74 23.69 -18.58
N PHE A 13 6.56 23.15 -18.36
CA PHE A 13 5.95 22.15 -19.22
C PHE A 13 4.58 22.63 -19.68
N CYS A 14 4.15 22.15 -20.85
CA CYS A 14 2.76 22.33 -21.28
C CYS A 14 1.84 21.56 -20.32
N GLU A 15 0.68 22.12 -19.96
CA GLU A 15 -0.28 21.47 -19.05
C GLU A 15 -0.67 20.06 -19.54
N ASP A 16 -0.95 19.90 -20.82
CA ASP A 16 -1.32 18.59 -21.39
C ASP A 16 -0.20 17.56 -21.22
N CYS A 17 1.03 17.95 -21.56
CA CYS A 17 2.23 17.11 -21.57
C CYS A 17 2.54 16.58 -20.17
N ILE A 18 2.53 17.48 -19.18
CA ILE A 18 2.84 17.11 -17.79
C ILE A 18 1.66 16.37 -17.15
N GLY A 19 0.44 16.70 -17.53
CA GLY A 19 -0.76 15.97 -17.13
C GLY A 19 -0.73 14.51 -17.58
N GLU A 20 -0.44 14.27 -18.86
CA GLU A 20 -0.28 12.92 -19.43
C GLU A 20 0.88 12.15 -18.79
N TYR A 21 2.04 12.80 -18.59
CA TYR A 21 3.18 12.20 -17.91
C TYR A 21 2.82 11.73 -16.49
N ILE A 22 2.17 12.60 -15.70
CA ILE A 22 1.73 12.26 -14.34
C ILE A 22 0.71 11.13 -14.39
N ALA A 23 -0.29 11.21 -15.27
CA ALA A 23 -1.32 10.17 -15.39
C ALA A 23 -0.73 8.80 -15.77
N ALA A 24 0.24 8.75 -16.68
CA ALA A 24 0.95 7.54 -17.04
C ALA A 24 1.72 6.97 -15.83
N LYS A 25 2.46 7.81 -15.09
CA LYS A 25 3.22 7.38 -13.91
C LYS A 25 2.31 6.88 -12.77
N VAL A 26 1.17 7.52 -12.55
CA VAL A 26 0.15 7.04 -11.61
C VAL A 26 -0.43 5.70 -12.10
N GLY A 27 -0.67 5.53 -13.40
CA GLY A 27 -1.10 4.27 -14.00
C GLY A 27 -0.09 3.12 -13.84
N GLU A 28 1.21 3.45 -13.87
CA GLU A 28 2.32 2.54 -13.56
C GLU A 28 2.48 2.28 -12.05
N ASN A 29 1.59 2.82 -11.20
CA ASN A 29 1.65 2.76 -9.73
C ASN A 29 2.93 3.37 -9.13
N VAL A 30 3.52 4.37 -9.80
CA VAL A 30 4.67 5.12 -9.28
C VAL A 30 4.19 6.16 -8.28
N LEU A 31 4.64 6.04 -7.04
CA LEU A 31 4.19 6.93 -5.95
C LEU A 31 4.96 8.24 -5.89
N HIS A 32 6.27 8.20 -6.09
CA HIS A 32 7.15 9.37 -6.05
C HIS A 32 7.50 9.78 -7.48
N ILE A 33 6.66 10.64 -8.05
CA ILE A 33 6.83 11.14 -9.42
C ILE A 33 7.84 12.30 -9.38
N ARG A 34 8.98 12.11 -10.03
CA ARG A 34 10.00 13.16 -10.18
C ARG A 34 9.68 14.08 -11.35
N CYS A 35 10.19 15.31 -11.29
CA CYS A 35 10.19 16.22 -12.41
C CYS A 35 10.82 15.54 -13.65
N PRO A 36 10.18 15.61 -14.82
CA PRO A 36 10.72 14.99 -16.04
C PRO A 36 11.95 15.72 -16.60
N ALA A 37 12.32 16.90 -16.08
CA ALA A 37 13.53 17.59 -16.49
C ALA A 37 14.80 16.79 -16.12
N LEU A 38 15.77 16.81 -17.03
CA LEU A 38 17.05 16.14 -16.83
C LEU A 38 17.76 16.70 -15.58
N ARG A 39 18.21 15.79 -14.71
CA ARG A 39 18.92 16.09 -13.45
C ARG A 39 18.10 16.88 -12.43
N CYS A 40 16.79 17.03 -12.62
CA CYS A 40 15.92 17.55 -11.58
C CYS A 40 15.50 16.42 -10.63
N ASN A 41 15.70 16.63 -9.33
CA ASN A 41 15.29 15.68 -8.28
C ASN A 41 14.02 16.13 -7.54
N TRP A 42 13.31 17.12 -8.07
CA TRP A 42 12.09 17.63 -7.44
C TRP A 42 10.97 16.59 -7.53
N ASN A 43 10.35 16.27 -6.40
CA ASN A 43 9.18 15.41 -6.36
C ASN A 43 7.91 16.25 -6.54
N ILE A 44 7.14 15.90 -7.57
CA ILE A 44 5.84 16.51 -7.85
C ILE A 44 4.84 16.01 -6.79
N ARG A 45 4.07 16.91 -6.18
CA ARG A 45 3.06 16.55 -5.18
C ARG A 45 1.66 16.55 -5.80
N PRO A 46 0.75 15.63 -5.40
CA PRO A 46 -0.61 15.58 -5.93
C PRO A 46 -1.38 16.91 -5.82
N ILE A 47 -1.20 17.62 -4.70
CA ILE A 47 -1.86 18.91 -4.43
C ILE A 47 -1.55 19.96 -5.50
N ASP A 48 -0.34 19.94 -6.06
CA ASP A 48 0.10 20.92 -7.05
C ASP A 48 -0.52 20.62 -8.44
N CYS A 49 -0.98 19.38 -8.67
CA CYS A 49 -1.40 18.88 -9.98
C CYS A 49 -2.91 18.96 -10.24
N ARG A 50 -3.71 19.42 -9.27
CA ARG A 50 -5.18 19.41 -9.34
C ARG A 50 -5.76 20.18 -10.52
N SER A 51 -5.05 21.17 -11.05
CA SER A 51 -5.47 21.96 -12.22
C SER A 51 -5.05 21.34 -13.55
N VAL A 52 -4.21 20.30 -13.54
CA VAL A 52 -3.52 19.77 -14.73
C VAL A 52 -3.85 18.31 -14.98
N VAL A 53 -4.35 17.62 -13.96
CA VAL A 53 -4.64 16.18 -13.96
C VAL A 53 -6.08 15.94 -13.53
N PRO A 54 -6.82 15.01 -14.14
CA PRO A 54 -8.18 14.67 -13.72
C PRO A 54 -8.27 14.24 -12.25
N LYS A 55 -9.39 14.55 -11.61
CA LYS A 55 -9.61 14.28 -10.17
C LYS A 55 -9.40 12.79 -9.85
N GLU A 56 -9.87 11.90 -10.71
CA GLU A 56 -9.80 10.45 -10.52
C GLU A 56 -8.35 9.94 -10.44
N VAL A 57 -7.44 10.59 -11.19
CA VAL A 57 -6.01 10.26 -11.17
C VAL A 57 -5.37 10.80 -9.90
N ILE A 58 -5.72 12.01 -9.45
CA ILE A 58 -5.25 12.57 -8.18
C ILE A 58 -5.73 11.72 -6.99
N ASP A 59 -7.01 11.36 -6.94
CA ASP A 59 -7.58 10.53 -5.89
C ASP A 59 -6.85 9.18 -5.81
N ARG A 60 -6.58 8.55 -6.96
CA ARG A 60 -5.82 7.29 -7.04
C ARG A 60 -4.40 7.46 -6.52
N TRP A 61 -3.73 8.56 -6.90
CA TRP A 61 -2.35 8.83 -6.49
C TRP A 61 -2.26 9.10 -4.98
N GLU A 62 -3.14 9.95 -4.44
CA GLU A 62 -3.23 10.23 -3.00
C GLU A 62 -3.56 8.96 -2.21
N ALA A 63 -4.52 8.14 -2.66
CA ALA A 63 -4.86 6.86 -2.02
C ALA A 63 -3.66 5.90 -1.96
N ALA A 64 -2.89 5.80 -3.05
CA ALA A 64 -1.73 4.93 -3.11
C ALA A 64 -0.57 5.42 -2.20
N ILE A 65 -0.39 6.74 -2.06
CA ILE A 65 0.54 7.34 -1.09
C ILE A 65 0.09 7.06 0.34
N CYS A 66 -1.21 7.20 0.64
CA CYS A 66 -1.75 6.85 1.95
C CYS A 66 -1.53 5.37 2.28
N GLU A 67 -1.81 4.46 1.34
CA GLU A 67 -1.58 3.02 1.49
C GLU A 67 -0.11 2.70 1.79
N TYR A 68 0.83 3.42 1.15
CA TYR A 68 2.26 3.29 1.44
C TYR A 68 2.58 3.58 2.91
N HIS A 69 2.15 4.73 3.41
CA HIS A 69 2.42 5.15 4.79
C HIS A 69 1.73 4.24 5.81
N ILE A 70 0.51 3.81 5.51
CA ILE A 70 -0.24 2.89 6.36
C ILE A 70 0.44 1.51 6.41
N THR A 71 0.88 0.97 5.27
CA THR A 71 1.47 -0.38 5.26
C THR A 71 2.91 -0.42 5.76
N SER A 72 3.70 0.64 5.53
CA SER A 72 5.08 0.74 6.01
C SER A 72 5.20 0.84 7.52
N THR A 73 4.15 1.29 8.21
CA THR A 73 4.13 1.40 9.69
C THR A 73 3.87 0.08 10.43
N GLN A 74 3.69 -1.06 9.72
CA GLN A 74 3.47 -2.41 10.29
C GLN A 74 2.27 -2.55 11.25
N ASN A 75 1.39 -1.55 11.30
CA ASN A 75 0.30 -1.45 12.28
C ASN A 75 -1.08 -1.75 11.67
N VAL A 76 -1.14 -2.45 10.54
CA VAL A 76 -2.41 -2.79 9.86
C VAL A 76 -2.82 -4.22 10.21
N VAL A 77 -4.04 -4.38 10.72
CA VAL A 77 -4.71 -5.67 10.88
C VAL A 77 -5.93 -5.72 9.98
N TYR A 78 -6.34 -6.92 9.57
CA TYR A 78 -7.56 -7.08 8.79
C TYR A 78 -8.69 -7.61 9.68
N CYS A 79 -9.90 -7.14 9.42
CA CYS A 79 -11.12 -7.72 9.98
C CYS A 79 -11.18 -9.22 9.63
N PRO A 80 -11.30 -10.13 10.61
CA PRO A 80 -11.17 -11.57 10.34
C PRO A 80 -12.46 -12.22 9.79
N PHE A 81 -13.51 -11.43 9.60
CA PHE A 81 -14.76 -11.90 9.03
C PHE A 81 -14.68 -11.79 7.51
N ASN A 82 -14.76 -12.92 6.80
CA ASN A 82 -14.53 -13.01 5.36
C ASN A 82 -15.44 -12.09 4.53
N ASP A 83 -16.66 -11.85 4.99
CA ASP A 83 -17.66 -10.97 4.40
C ASP A 83 -17.40 -9.47 4.65
N CYS A 84 -16.38 -9.13 5.43
CA CYS A 84 -15.96 -7.76 5.70
C CYS A 84 -14.51 -7.50 5.25
N SER A 85 -13.54 -8.24 5.80
CA SER A 85 -12.10 -8.16 5.45
C SER A 85 -11.48 -6.74 5.41
N ALA A 86 -12.13 -5.75 6.03
CA ALA A 86 -11.67 -4.37 5.99
C ALA A 86 -10.31 -4.18 6.69
N PRO A 87 -9.40 -3.36 6.15
CA PRO A 87 -8.14 -3.01 6.79
C PRO A 87 -8.37 -2.04 7.95
N LEU A 88 -7.66 -2.27 9.06
CA LEU A 88 -7.78 -1.51 10.31
C LEU A 88 -6.39 -1.09 10.77
N VAL A 89 -6.21 0.20 11.02
CA VAL A 89 -4.97 0.73 11.60
C VAL A 89 -5.06 0.60 13.11
N VAL A 90 -4.14 -0.14 13.71
CA VAL A 90 -4.04 -0.32 15.16
C VAL A 90 -2.97 0.63 15.67
N ASP A 91 -3.36 1.59 16.50
CA ASP A 91 -2.39 2.44 17.19
C ASP A 91 -1.68 1.60 18.27
N SER A 92 -0.54 1.01 17.88
CA SER A 92 0.35 0.31 18.79
C SER A 92 1.04 1.35 19.67
N GLY A 93 0.39 1.83 20.73
CA GLY A 93 0.84 2.89 21.65
C GLY A 93 2.18 2.59 22.38
N GLY A 94 3.26 2.44 21.63
CA GLY A 94 4.59 2.07 22.08
C GLY A 94 4.67 0.67 22.70
N LYS A 95 5.90 0.27 23.05
CA LYS A 95 6.27 -1.00 23.72
C LYS A 95 5.63 -1.22 25.10
N LYS A 96 4.69 -0.37 25.52
CA LYS A 96 3.99 -0.39 26.81
C LYS A 96 2.47 -0.20 26.70
N ALA A 97 1.88 -0.24 25.50
CA ALA A 97 0.42 -0.27 25.39
C ALA A 97 -0.13 -1.59 25.95
N VAL A 98 -1.08 -1.48 26.89
CA VAL A 98 -1.96 -2.57 27.30
C VAL A 98 -2.42 -3.27 26.01
N VAL A 99 -2.16 -4.57 25.89
CA VAL A 99 -2.56 -5.35 24.71
C VAL A 99 -4.08 -5.23 24.59
N ILE A 100 -4.58 -4.30 23.78
CA ILE A 100 -6.00 -4.23 23.42
C ILE A 100 -6.27 -5.52 22.67
N ARG A 101 -6.82 -6.51 23.39
CA ARG A 101 -7.09 -7.82 22.81
C ARG A 101 -8.36 -7.77 21.98
N SER A 102 -9.40 -7.11 22.46
CA SER A 102 -10.68 -6.94 21.75
C SER A 102 -10.70 -5.64 20.97
N ALA A 103 -10.94 -5.73 19.66
CA ALA A 103 -11.22 -4.59 18.82
C ALA A 103 -12.59 -4.80 18.15
N GLU A 104 -13.35 -3.72 18.01
CA GLU A 104 -14.56 -3.71 17.20
C GLU A 104 -14.20 -3.21 15.80
N CYS A 105 -14.67 -3.90 14.77
CA CYS A 105 -14.52 -3.42 13.40
C CYS A 105 -15.52 -2.28 13.13
N PRO A 106 -15.10 -1.06 12.77
CA PRO A 106 -16.01 0.04 12.46
C PRO A 106 -16.86 -0.17 11.19
N HIS A 107 -16.52 -1.15 10.35
CA HIS A 107 -17.25 -1.45 9.12
C HIS A 107 -18.38 -2.46 9.32
N CYS A 108 -18.22 -3.41 10.25
CA CYS A 108 -19.21 -4.47 10.47
C CYS A 108 -19.67 -4.60 11.91
N HIS A 109 -19.14 -3.79 12.83
CA HIS A 109 -19.45 -3.73 14.25
C HIS A 109 -19.25 -5.04 15.02
N ARG A 110 -18.43 -5.95 14.47
CA ARG A 110 -18.14 -7.24 15.10
C ARG A 110 -16.83 -7.16 15.88
N LEU A 111 -16.85 -7.77 17.06
CA LEU A 111 -15.70 -7.90 17.93
C LEU A 111 -14.76 -9.01 17.45
N PHE A 112 -13.47 -8.70 17.45
CA PHE A 112 -12.43 -9.65 17.12
C PHE A 112 -11.19 -9.47 18.00
N CYS A 113 -10.32 -10.48 17.99
CA CYS A 113 -9.06 -10.43 18.70
C CYS A 113 -7.98 -9.79 17.82
N ALA A 114 -7.53 -8.56 18.12
CA ALA A 114 -6.50 -7.86 17.35
C ALA A 114 -5.14 -8.60 17.32
N ARG A 115 -4.87 -9.43 18.34
CA ARG A 115 -3.62 -10.20 18.46
C ARG A 115 -3.55 -11.43 17.56
N CYS A 116 -4.61 -12.25 17.51
CA CYS A 116 -4.61 -13.49 16.71
C CYS A 116 -5.47 -13.40 15.44
N GLN A 117 -6.21 -12.30 15.27
CA GLN A 117 -7.06 -11.99 14.11
C GLN A 117 -8.10 -13.09 13.88
N VAL A 118 -8.92 -13.34 14.89
CA VAL A 118 -10.07 -14.27 14.86
C VAL A 118 -11.25 -13.63 15.60
N PRO A 119 -12.49 -14.11 15.42
CA PRO A 119 -13.64 -13.65 16.22
C PRO A 119 -13.32 -13.63 17.72
N TRP A 120 -13.91 -12.68 18.43
CA TRP A 120 -13.60 -12.46 19.85
C TRP A 120 -13.83 -13.73 20.69
N HIS A 121 -12.90 -14.00 21.61
CA HIS A 121 -12.83 -15.27 22.33
C HIS A 121 -12.63 -15.06 23.85
N ALA A 122 -13.61 -14.45 24.52
CA ALA A 122 -13.56 -14.19 25.95
C ALA A 122 -13.12 -15.42 26.77
N GLY A 123 -12.24 -15.22 27.76
CA GLY A 123 -11.77 -16.28 28.67
C GLY A 123 -10.77 -17.29 28.07
N SER A 124 -10.61 -17.36 26.73
CA SER A 124 -9.66 -18.28 26.08
C SER A 124 -8.31 -17.62 25.78
N LYS A 125 -7.21 -18.32 26.03
CA LYS A 125 -5.88 -17.88 25.59
C LYS A 125 -5.80 -17.96 24.06
N CYS A 126 -5.23 -16.95 23.39
CA CYS A 126 -5.09 -16.92 21.92
C CYS A 126 -4.43 -18.20 21.34
N LYS A 127 -3.51 -18.82 22.09
CA LYS A 127 -2.84 -20.08 21.70
C LYS A 127 -3.80 -21.28 21.55
N ASN A 128 -4.95 -21.24 22.21
CA ASN A 128 -5.95 -22.32 22.19
C ASN A 128 -7.02 -22.09 21.11
N VAL A 129 -7.02 -20.92 20.45
CA VAL A 129 -8.05 -20.56 19.48
C VAL A 129 -7.54 -20.86 18.08
N ARG A 130 -8.21 -21.78 17.39
CA ARG A 130 -7.86 -22.16 16.02
C ARG A 130 -8.40 -21.09 15.05
N ARG A 131 -7.53 -20.59 14.16
CA ARG A 131 -7.98 -19.84 12.97
C ARG A 131 -8.93 -20.69 12.14
N ASN A 132 -9.88 -20.02 11.47
CA ASN A 132 -10.78 -20.63 10.51
C ASN A 132 -9.99 -21.47 9.49
N ASP A 133 -10.41 -22.71 9.26
CA ASP A 133 -9.71 -23.64 8.37
C ASP A 133 -9.73 -23.19 6.91
N GLN A 134 -10.74 -22.41 6.49
CA GLN A 134 -10.76 -21.78 5.17
C GLN A 134 -9.63 -20.75 5.01
N VAL A 135 -9.42 -19.90 6.02
CA VAL A 135 -8.31 -18.91 6.03
C VAL A 135 -6.97 -19.62 5.99
N LYS A 136 -6.79 -20.69 6.78
CA LYS A 136 -5.55 -21.50 6.71
C LYS A 136 -5.34 -22.13 5.33
N LYS A 137 -6.42 -22.59 4.67
CA LYS A 137 -6.35 -23.17 3.33
C LYS A 137 -5.95 -22.12 2.30
N MET A 138 -6.52 -20.92 2.36
CA MET A 138 -6.14 -19.79 1.51
C MET A 138 -4.68 -19.37 1.73
N ASP A 139 -4.25 -19.21 2.97
CA ASP A 139 -2.85 -18.91 3.32
C ASP A 139 -1.87 -19.96 2.77
N ARG A 140 -2.23 -21.25 2.88
CA ARG A 140 -1.41 -22.34 2.32
C ARG A 140 -1.32 -22.27 0.81
N LYS A 141 -2.44 -22.00 0.12
CA LYS A 141 -2.46 -21.83 -1.35
C LYS A 141 -1.62 -20.63 -1.78
N PHE A 142 -1.79 -19.48 -1.13
CA PHE A 142 -1.00 -18.28 -1.41
C PHE A 142 0.49 -18.51 -1.22
N ARG A 143 0.91 -19.15 -0.10
CA ARG A 143 2.32 -19.55 0.11
C ARG A 143 2.81 -20.61 -0.90
N GLY A 144 1.91 -21.41 -1.46
CA GLY A 144 2.22 -22.32 -2.58
C GLY A 144 2.55 -21.53 -3.84
N LEU A 145 1.67 -20.59 -4.21
CA LEU A 145 1.83 -19.72 -5.38
C LEU A 145 3.12 -18.88 -5.29
N VAL A 146 3.37 -18.24 -4.15
CA VAL A 146 4.61 -17.46 -3.91
C VAL A 146 5.87 -18.29 -4.19
N ARG A 147 5.88 -19.58 -3.81
CA ARG A 147 7.02 -20.47 -4.04
C ARG A 147 7.11 -20.92 -5.49
N LEU A 148 5.97 -21.20 -6.13
CA LEU A 148 5.91 -21.62 -7.53
C LEU A 148 6.44 -20.49 -8.45
N GLU A 149 5.96 -19.28 -8.22
CA GLU A 149 6.28 -18.09 -9.02
C GLU A 149 7.56 -17.36 -8.57
N ASN A 150 8.25 -17.88 -7.55
CA ASN A 150 9.46 -17.28 -6.96
C ASN A 150 9.29 -15.80 -6.55
N TRP A 151 8.11 -15.42 -6.05
CA TRP A 151 7.85 -14.06 -5.60
C TRP A 151 8.69 -13.71 -4.37
N LYS A 152 9.29 -12.52 -4.39
CA LYS A 152 10.17 -12.02 -3.33
C LYS A 152 9.52 -10.88 -2.58
N ARG A 153 9.88 -10.70 -1.30
CA ARG A 153 9.41 -9.55 -0.54
C ARG A 153 10.33 -8.37 -0.76
N CYS A 154 9.76 -7.21 -1.07
CA CYS A 154 10.51 -5.97 -1.09
C CYS A 154 11.02 -5.63 0.32
N PRO A 155 12.32 -5.35 0.51
CA PRO A 155 12.88 -5.02 1.83
C PRO A 155 12.26 -3.78 2.49
N GLN A 156 11.81 -2.79 1.71
CA GLN A 156 11.29 -1.52 2.22
C GLN A 156 9.81 -1.61 2.62
N CYS A 157 8.98 -2.32 1.85
CA CYS A 157 7.53 -2.34 2.06
C CYS A 157 6.96 -3.71 2.44
N ASN A 158 7.77 -4.78 2.39
CA ASN A 158 7.42 -6.16 2.74
C ASN A 158 6.31 -6.79 1.87
N PHE A 159 5.87 -6.14 0.80
CA PHE A 159 4.95 -6.73 -0.19
C PHE A 159 5.68 -7.77 -1.05
N TYR A 160 4.94 -8.81 -1.44
CA TYR A 160 5.40 -9.75 -2.46
C TYR A 160 5.41 -9.08 -3.83
N VAL A 161 6.52 -9.20 -4.54
CA VAL A 161 6.72 -8.69 -5.89
C VAL A 161 7.07 -9.88 -6.78
N GLY A 162 6.28 -10.06 -7.82
CA GLY A 162 6.54 -11.02 -8.89
C GLY A 162 7.42 -10.41 -9.97
N ARG A 163 8.18 -11.26 -10.65
CA ARG A 163 8.96 -10.86 -11.83
C ARG A 163 8.20 -11.30 -13.08
N ASP A 164 7.94 -10.37 -13.98
CA ASP A 164 7.24 -10.65 -15.24
C ASP A 164 8.20 -11.18 -16.33
N SER A 165 9.34 -10.51 -16.56
CA SER A 165 10.36 -11.00 -17.51
C SER A 165 11.74 -10.32 -17.37
N GLY A 166 12.77 -10.96 -17.94
CA GLY A 166 13.98 -10.33 -18.52
C GLY A 166 15.06 -9.73 -17.60
N CYS A 167 14.71 -9.04 -16.52
CA CYS A 167 15.68 -8.27 -15.72
C CYS A 167 15.88 -8.84 -14.31
N GLU A 168 17.11 -8.80 -13.80
CA GLU A 168 17.44 -9.13 -12.41
C GLU A 168 17.13 -7.98 -11.44
N HIS A 169 16.94 -6.75 -11.94
CA HIS A 169 16.50 -5.64 -11.11
C HIS A 169 14.98 -5.57 -11.06
N ILE A 170 14.44 -5.71 -9.85
CA ILE A 170 13.01 -5.57 -9.57
C ILE A 170 12.78 -4.19 -8.98
N SER A 171 11.92 -3.40 -9.63
CA SER A 171 11.41 -2.14 -9.08
C SER A 171 10.09 -2.40 -8.37
N CYS A 172 10.05 -2.17 -7.06
CA CYS A 172 8.81 -2.17 -6.31
C CYS A 172 7.95 -0.95 -6.67
N ARG A 173 6.62 -1.02 -6.48
CA ARG A 173 5.68 0.11 -6.61
C ARG A 173 6.09 1.36 -5.81
N PHE A 174 6.87 1.17 -4.74
CA PHE A 174 7.44 2.26 -3.93
C PHE A 174 8.77 2.80 -4.48
N THR A 175 9.09 2.51 -5.75
CA THR A 175 10.33 2.89 -6.46
C THR A 175 11.62 2.36 -5.83
N TYR A 176 11.52 1.38 -4.93
CA TYR A 176 12.67 0.68 -4.37
C TYR A 176 13.17 -0.38 -5.35
N ASN A 177 14.41 -0.24 -5.79
CA ASN A 177 15.08 -1.22 -6.65
C ASN A 177 15.81 -2.26 -5.80
N PHE A 178 15.59 -3.52 -6.10
CA PHE A 178 16.25 -4.63 -5.41
C PHE A 178 16.48 -5.81 -6.35
N SER A 179 17.45 -6.64 -6.01
CA SER A 179 17.70 -7.90 -6.70
C SER A 179 16.99 -9.04 -5.95
N PRO A 180 16.43 -10.03 -6.67
CA PRO A 180 15.66 -11.15 -6.10
C PRO A 180 16.48 -12.10 -5.22
#